data_AF-A0A831ZC33-F1
#
_entry.id   AF-A0A831ZC33-F1
#
_cell.length_a   1.000
_cell.length_b   1.000
_cell.length_c   1.000
_cell.angle_alpha   90.00
_cell.angle_beta   90.00
_cell.angle_gamma   90.00
#
_symmetry.space_group_name_H-M   'P 1'
#
loop_
_entity.id
_entity.type
_entity.pdbx_description
1 polymer ?
#
loop_
_entity_poly.entity_id
_entity_poly.type
_entity_poly.pdbx_seq_one_letter_code
_entity_poly.pdbx_strand_id
1 'polypeptide(L)'
;IMHDLSCPDIRVVKENPITLDDPEVAAKIGMVNFRSVTVRAFKMPLEDRCEDFGQLAVYKGTLLEHPHAFDLDDHHHFETGRPLRVCGNTYDMLGSSRYAGHFELTGDKSTHFGLFDCAPPNTRLLTESGAACC
;
A
#
# COMPACT_ATOMS: atom_id res chain seq x y z
N ILE A 1 0.69 -4.27 18.10
CA ILE A 1 -0.05 -5.52 17.81
C ILE A 1 0.43 -6.17 16.52
N MET A 2 0.09 -5.67 15.31
CA MET A 2 0.46 -6.38 14.08
C MET A 2 1.97 -6.47 13.84
N HIS A 3 2.70 -5.41 14.17
CA HIS A 3 4.17 -5.40 14.18
C HIS A 3 4.73 -6.52 15.07
N ASP A 4 4.18 -6.68 16.27
CA ASP A 4 4.60 -7.72 17.24
C ASP A 4 4.27 -9.14 16.75
N LEU A 5 3.39 -9.28 15.76
CA LEU A 5 3.02 -10.55 15.11
C LEU A 5 3.83 -10.83 13.83
N SER A 6 4.92 -10.09 13.61
CA SER A 6 5.76 -10.18 12.40
C SER A 6 5.04 -9.77 11.11
N CYS A 7 4.03 -8.89 11.23
CA CYS A 7 3.39 -8.21 10.11
C CYS A 7 3.61 -6.69 10.25
N PRO A 8 4.85 -6.20 10.03
CA PRO A 8 5.21 -4.81 10.33
C PRO A 8 4.61 -3.78 9.36
N ASP A 9 4.32 -4.18 8.12
CA ASP A 9 3.71 -3.32 7.10
C ASP A 9 2.28 -3.80 6.79
N ILE A 10 1.27 -3.00 7.18
CA ILE A 10 -0.15 -3.27 6.98
C ILE A 10 -0.68 -2.37 5.87
N ARG A 11 -1.20 -2.99 4.82
CA ARG A 11 -1.75 -2.26 3.67
C ARG A 11 -3.27 -2.18 3.72
N VAL A 12 -3.81 -0.99 3.46
CA VAL A 12 -5.26 -0.78 3.34
C VAL A 12 -5.67 -1.10 1.91
N VAL A 13 -6.59 -2.05 1.74
CA VAL A 13 -7.12 -2.42 0.41
C VAL A 13 -8.41 -1.67 0.11
N LYS A 14 -9.26 -1.50 1.12
CA LYS A 14 -10.53 -0.78 1.02
C LYS A 14 -10.90 -0.20 2.37
N GLU A 15 -11.45 1.00 2.36
CA GLU A 15 -11.98 1.67 3.55
C GLU A 15 -13.34 2.28 3.25
N ASN A 16 -14.31 2.14 4.17
CA ASN A 16 -15.63 2.78 4.07
C ASN A 16 -16.05 3.32 5.44
N PRO A 17 -16.62 4.53 5.51
CA PRO A 17 -17.18 5.05 6.76
C PRO A 17 -18.39 4.22 7.19
N ILE A 18 -18.58 4.07 8.50
CA ILE A 18 -19.77 3.47 9.10
C ILE A 18 -20.55 4.60 9.78
N THR A 19 -21.77 4.84 9.33
CA THR A 19 -22.68 5.80 9.97
C THR A 19 -23.33 5.17 11.20
N LEU A 20 -23.61 6.00 12.19
CA LEU A 20 -24.39 5.61 13.36
C LEU A 20 -25.73 6.31 13.29
N ASP A 21 -26.78 5.50 13.17
CA ASP A 21 -28.13 6.01 13.04
C ASP A 21 -28.86 6.11 14.40
N ASP A 22 -28.30 5.48 15.45
CA ASP A 22 -28.83 5.53 16.81
C ASP A 22 -28.31 6.78 17.56
N PRO A 23 -29.17 7.76 17.87
CA PRO A 23 -28.77 9.00 18.54
C PRO A 23 -28.35 8.79 20.00
N GLU A 24 -28.85 7.76 20.69
CA GLU A 24 -28.44 7.45 22.07
C GLU A 24 -27.01 6.91 22.08
N VAL A 25 -26.70 6.01 21.15
CA VAL A 25 -25.33 5.50 20.97
C VAL A 25 -24.40 6.62 20.55
N ALA A 26 -24.79 7.46 19.59
CA ALA A 26 -24.00 8.61 19.14
C ALA A 26 -23.68 9.58 20.30
N ALA A 27 -24.65 9.86 21.17
CA ALA A 27 -24.46 10.71 22.35
C ALA A 27 -23.48 10.09 23.36
N LYS A 28 -23.49 8.76 23.54
CA LYS A 28 -22.60 8.06 24.48
C LYS A 28 -21.15 8.04 24.03
N ILE A 29 -20.90 7.86 22.72
CA ILE A 29 -19.54 7.75 22.18
C ILE A 29 -18.92 9.13 21.86
N GLY A 30 -19.73 10.17 21.73
CA GLY A 30 -19.29 11.52 21.37
C GLY A 30 -18.66 11.58 19.97
N MET A 31 -17.39 11.97 19.89
CA MET A 31 -16.69 12.33 18.64
C MET A 31 -15.96 11.15 17.98
N VAL A 32 -16.36 9.92 18.30
CA VAL A 32 -15.75 8.70 17.75
C VAL A 32 -16.36 8.37 16.39
N ASN A 33 -15.51 8.20 15.37
CA ASN A 33 -15.92 7.74 14.05
C ASN A 33 -15.61 6.27 13.85
N PHE A 34 -16.48 5.56 13.14
CA PHE A 34 -16.29 4.16 12.79
C PHE A 34 -16.00 4.00 11.30
N ARG A 35 -15.13 3.03 10.99
CA ARG A 35 -14.76 2.66 9.62
C ARG A 35 -14.66 1.16 9.48
N SER A 36 -15.11 0.66 8.33
CA SER A 36 -14.88 -0.71 7.87
C SER A 36 -13.65 -0.71 6.97
N VAL A 37 -12.59 -1.41 7.40
CA VAL A 37 -11.30 -1.44 6.69
C VAL A 37 -10.95 -2.88 6.35
N THR A 38 -10.75 -3.15 5.06
CA THR A 38 -10.12 -4.38 4.58
C THR A 38 -8.62 -4.15 4.50
N VAL A 39 -7.86 -4.91 5.28
CA VAL A 39 -6.40 -4.83 5.32
C VAL A 39 -5.75 -6.07 4.71
N ARG A 40 -4.54 -5.91 4.19
CA ARG A 40 -3.64 -6.97 3.77
C ARG A 40 -2.36 -6.89 4.59
N ALA A 41 -2.04 -7.99 5.25
CA ALA A 41 -0.87 -8.11 6.13
C ALA A 41 0.02 -9.25 5.65
N PHE A 42 1.32 -8.99 5.51
CA PHE A 42 2.28 -10.01 5.10
C PHE A 42 3.17 -10.37 6.29
N LYS A 43 3.27 -11.67 6.58
CA LYS A 43 4.14 -12.16 7.64
C LYS A 43 5.56 -12.35 7.10
N MET A 44 6.38 -11.32 7.20
CA MET A 44 7.75 -11.28 6.68
C MET A 44 8.54 -10.12 7.29
N PRO A 45 9.89 -10.17 7.28
CA PRO A 45 10.73 -9.12 7.85
C PRO A 45 10.81 -7.90 6.90
N LEU A 46 9.77 -7.07 6.92
CA LEU A 46 9.73 -5.83 6.14
C LEU A 46 10.29 -4.66 6.95
N GLU A 47 10.77 -3.64 6.23
CA GLU A 47 11.26 -2.39 6.81
C GLU A 47 10.07 -1.59 7.39
N ASP A 48 10.35 -0.71 8.36
CA ASP A 48 9.34 0.12 9.02
C ASP A 48 8.84 1.26 8.11
N ARG A 49 9.59 1.59 7.06
CA ARG A 49 9.30 2.64 6.10
C ARG A 49 9.39 2.15 4.65
N CYS A 50 8.75 2.90 3.76
CA CYS A 50 8.86 2.67 2.32
C CYS A 50 10.18 3.25 1.81
N GLU A 51 11.19 2.41 1.67
CA GLU A 51 12.51 2.79 1.16
C GLU A 51 12.62 2.54 -0.36
N ASP A 52 13.31 3.43 -1.07
CA ASP A 52 13.53 3.38 -2.50
C ASP A 52 14.87 2.72 -2.84
N PHE A 53 14.82 1.59 -3.54
CA PHE A 53 15.99 0.89 -4.06
C PHE A 53 16.02 0.86 -5.60
N GLY A 54 15.21 1.69 -6.27
CA GLY A 54 15.16 1.73 -7.73
C GLY A 54 14.47 0.52 -8.36
N GLN A 55 13.68 -0.21 -7.59
CA GLN A 55 13.09 -1.48 -7.99
C GLN A 55 11.83 -1.29 -8.86
N LEU A 56 11.60 -2.27 -9.75
CA LEU A 56 10.47 -2.32 -10.65
C LEU A 56 9.72 -3.64 -10.51
N ALA A 57 8.40 -3.56 -10.67
CA ALA A 57 7.52 -4.72 -10.76
C ALA A 57 6.63 -4.61 -12.01
N VAL A 58 6.49 -5.72 -12.73
CA VAL A 58 5.58 -5.87 -13.87
C VAL A 58 4.59 -6.98 -13.56
N TYR A 59 3.30 -6.67 -13.55
CA TYR A 59 2.26 -7.68 -13.38
C TYR A 59 2.05 -8.47 -14.69
N LYS A 60 2.04 -9.80 -14.62
CA LYS A 60 1.94 -10.67 -15.81
C LYS A 60 0.52 -10.89 -16.31
N GLY A 61 -0.51 -10.45 -15.58
CA GLY A 61 -1.91 -10.71 -15.94
C GLY A 61 -2.36 -12.15 -15.71
N THR A 62 -1.62 -12.92 -14.90
CA THR A 62 -1.84 -14.37 -14.75
C THR A 62 -2.74 -14.76 -13.59
N LEU A 63 -3.25 -13.83 -12.78
CA LEU A 63 -4.32 -14.11 -11.82
C LEU A 63 -5.66 -14.17 -12.57
N LEU A 64 -6.38 -15.29 -12.42
CA LEU A 64 -7.57 -15.61 -13.22
C LEU A 64 -8.66 -14.52 -13.17
N GLU A 65 -8.92 -13.96 -11.98
CA GLU A 65 -9.95 -12.93 -11.78
C GLU A 65 -9.44 -11.50 -12.07
N HIS A 66 -8.14 -11.35 -12.32
CA HIS A 66 -7.47 -10.07 -12.49
C HIS A 66 -6.58 -10.04 -13.75
N PRO A 67 -7.08 -10.36 -14.95
CA PRO A 67 -6.23 -10.49 -16.14
C PRO A 67 -5.66 -9.16 -16.63
N HIS A 68 -6.30 -8.03 -16.31
CA HIS A 68 -5.95 -6.71 -16.85
C HIS A 68 -5.17 -5.84 -15.85
N ALA A 69 -5.49 -5.95 -14.57
CA ALA A 69 -4.82 -5.22 -13.51
C ALA A 69 -5.00 -5.90 -12.16
N PHE A 70 -4.07 -5.65 -11.24
CA PHE A 70 -4.12 -6.14 -9.87
C PHE A 70 -3.83 -5.00 -8.88
N ASP A 71 -4.69 -4.86 -7.87
CA ASP A 71 -4.50 -3.91 -6.77
C ASP A 71 -3.87 -4.63 -5.57
N LEU A 72 -2.64 -4.23 -5.22
CA LEU A 72 -2.00 -4.73 -4.00
C LEU A 72 -2.65 -4.08 -2.75
N ASP A 73 -3.01 -2.81 -2.86
CA ASP A 73 -3.61 -1.96 -1.84
C ASP A 73 -4.22 -0.73 -2.51
N ASP A 74 -4.62 0.29 -1.75
CA ASP A 74 -5.28 1.50 -2.24
C ASP A 74 -4.38 2.45 -3.07
N HIS A 75 -3.09 2.16 -3.21
CA HIS A 75 -2.14 3.02 -3.93
C HIS A 75 -1.17 2.27 -4.85
N HIS A 76 -1.22 0.95 -4.90
CA HIS A 76 -0.45 0.11 -5.82
C HIS A 76 -1.36 -0.59 -6.84
N HIS A 77 -1.63 0.10 -7.95
CA HIS A 77 -2.36 -0.42 -9.10
C HIS A 77 -1.40 -0.91 -10.19
N PHE A 78 -1.37 -2.21 -10.44
CA PHE A 78 -0.49 -2.80 -11.46
C PHE A 78 -1.28 -3.19 -12.71
N GLU A 79 -1.08 -2.46 -13.80
CA GLU A 79 -1.59 -2.86 -15.13
C GLU A 79 -0.75 -4.01 -15.71
N THR A 80 -1.41 -4.97 -16.35
CA THR A 80 -0.74 -6.10 -17.01
C THR A 80 0.27 -5.63 -18.05
N GLY A 81 1.52 -6.09 -17.93
CA GLY A 81 2.61 -5.79 -18.85
C GLY A 81 3.21 -4.38 -18.70
N ARG A 82 2.68 -3.52 -17.82
CA ARG A 82 3.21 -2.18 -17.57
C ARG A 82 4.15 -2.20 -16.35
N PRO A 83 5.42 -1.76 -16.49
CA PRO A 83 6.30 -1.60 -15.35
C PRO A 83 5.82 -0.51 -14.39
N LEU A 84 5.88 -0.79 -13.09
CA LEU A 84 5.64 0.16 -12.01
C LEU A 84 6.84 0.20 -11.07
N ARG A 85 7.27 1.40 -10.66
CA ARG A 85 8.25 1.56 -9.58
C ARG A 85 7.63 1.21 -8.24
N VAL A 86 8.38 0.51 -7.41
CA VAL A 86 7.92 0.05 -6.10
C VAL A 86 8.99 0.28 -5.04
N CYS A 87 8.57 0.43 -3.79
CA CYS A 87 9.47 0.44 -2.64
C CYS A 87 9.97 -0.97 -2.30
N GLY A 88 11.00 -1.04 -1.45
CA GLY A 88 11.59 -2.28 -0.97
C GLY A 88 10.57 -3.25 -0.37
N ASN A 89 9.66 -2.73 0.46
CA ASN A 89 8.62 -3.57 1.07
C ASN A 89 7.66 -4.16 0.03
N THR A 90 7.18 -3.35 -0.91
CA THR A 90 6.28 -3.83 -1.98
C THR A 90 7.00 -4.86 -2.86
N TYR A 91 8.28 -4.65 -3.17
CA TYR A 91 9.09 -5.61 -3.90
C TYR A 91 9.14 -6.98 -3.19
N ASP A 92 9.43 -6.97 -1.88
CA ASP A 92 9.50 -8.19 -1.07
C ASP A 92 8.14 -8.88 -0.94
N MET A 93 7.05 -8.11 -0.73
CA MET A 93 5.68 -8.63 -0.68
C MET A 93 5.31 -9.36 -1.97
N LEU A 94 5.66 -8.80 -3.13
CA LEU A 94 5.36 -9.41 -4.43
C LEU A 94 6.24 -10.64 -4.68
N GLY A 95 7.54 -10.54 -4.40
CA GLY A 95 8.53 -11.57 -4.72
C GLY A 95 8.60 -12.74 -3.74
N SER A 96 8.22 -12.53 -2.49
CA SER A 96 8.36 -13.51 -1.40
C SER A 96 7.02 -14.01 -0.85
N SER A 97 5.94 -13.83 -1.62
CA SER A 97 4.61 -14.36 -1.28
C SER A 97 4.04 -15.18 -2.44
N ARG A 98 2.77 -15.60 -2.31
CA ARG A 98 2.04 -16.29 -3.39
C ARG A 98 1.97 -15.49 -4.70
N TYR A 99 2.26 -14.19 -4.67
CA TYR A 99 2.26 -13.34 -5.85
C TYR A 99 3.49 -13.52 -6.75
N ALA A 100 4.55 -14.18 -6.28
CA ALA A 100 5.84 -14.26 -6.99
C ALA A 100 5.70 -14.80 -8.43
N GLY A 101 4.84 -15.80 -8.63
CA GLY A 101 4.60 -16.38 -9.97
C GLY A 101 3.92 -15.41 -10.95
N HIS A 102 3.29 -14.35 -10.44
CA HIS A 102 2.46 -13.41 -11.18
C HIS A 102 3.17 -12.09 -11.52
N PHE A 103 4.40 -11.90 -11.04
CA PHE A 103 5.17 -10.68 -11.26
C PHE A 103 6.53 -10.97 -11.88
N GLU A 104 7.01 -10.04 -12.70
CA GLU A 104 8.41 -9.91 -13.07
C GLU A 104 8.99 -8.77 -12.24
N LEU A 105 10.05 -9.07 -11.51
CA LEU A 105 10.68 -8.15 -10.58
C LEU A 105 12.09 -7.84 -11.07
N THR A 106 12.46 -6.55 -11.10
CA THR A 106 13.76 -6.08 -11.55
C THR A 106 14.39 -5.18 -10.50
N GLY A 107 15.68 -5.41 -10.22
CA GLY A 107 16.46 -4.68 -9.23
C GLY A 107 16.75 -5.50 -7.98
N ASP A 108 17.49 -4.91 -7.05
CA ASP A 108 17.82 -5.45 -5.74
C ASP A 108 17.94 -4.30 -4.74
N LYS A 109 18.26 -4.60 -3.48
CA LYS A 109 18.45 -3.59 -2.42
C LYS A 109 19.90 -3.13 -2.27
N SER A 110 20.75 -3.26 -3.31
CA SER A 110 22.18 -2.91 -3.23
C SER A 110 22.44 -1.40 -3.17
N THR A 111 21.56 -0.58 -3.73
CA THR A 111 21.68 0.88 -3.77
C THR A 111 20.42 1.53 -3.22
N HIS A 112 20.58 2.33 -2.16
CA HIS A 112 19.48 3.07 -1.52
C HIS A 112 19.40 4.49 -2.08
N PHE A 113 18.22 4.89 -2.54
CA PHE A 113 17.94 6.21 -3.12
C PHE A 113 17.16 7.13 -2.17
N GLY A 114 16.91 6.70 -0.93
CA GLY A 114 16.15 7.43 0.08
C GLY A 114 14.72 6.91 0.22
N LEU A 115 13.80 7.77 0.67
CA LEU A 115 12.41 7.40 0.91
C LEU A 115 11.63 7.32 -0.40
N PHE A 116 10.81 6.27 -0.52
CA PHE A 116 9.87 6.12 -1.63
C PHE A 116 8.55 6.82 -1.29
N ASP A 117 8.02 7.58 -2.24
CA ASP A 117 6.70 8.22 -2.08
C ASP A 117 5.56 7.20 -2.35
N CYS A 118 5.25 6.41 -1.33
CA CYS A 118 4.16 5.42 -1.34
C CYS A 118 2.81 6.01 -0.88
N ALA A 119 2.65 7.33 -0.76
CA ALA A 119 1.39 7.86 -0.25
C ALA A 119 0.24 7.62 -1.25
N PRO A 120 -0.97 7.24 -0.78
CA PRO A 120 -2.14 7.20 -1.64
C PRO A 120 -2.38 8.56 -2.31
N PRO A 121 -2.84 8.60 -3.58
CA PRO A 121 -2.95 9.83 -4.36
C PRO A 121 -3.76 10.94 -3.66
N ASN A 122 -4.69 10.57 -2.78
CA ASN A 122 -5.52 11.50 -2.02
C ASN A 122 -4.88 12.04 -0.71
N THR A 123 -3.64 11.66 -0.39
CA THR A 123 -2.96 12.08 0.86
C THR A 123 -2.02 13.27 0.65
N ARG A 124 -1.85 13.73 -0.61
CA ARG A 124 -0.96 14.86 -0.97
C ARG A 124 -1.52 16.26 -0.70
N LEU A 125 -2.58 16.41 0.10
CA LEU A 125 -3.06 17.71 0.55
C LEU A 125 -2.79 17.85 2.04
N LEU A 126 -1.59 18.32 2.38
CA LEU A 126 -1.21 19.10 3.57
C LEU A 126 0.33 19.29 3.58
N THR A 127 0.90 19.76 2.47
CA THR A 127 2.16 20.51 2.53
C THR A 127 1.82 21.90 2.04
N GLU A 128 2.04 22.90 2.90
CA GLU A 128 1.78 24.30 2.60
C GLU A 128 2.42 24.67 1.26
N SER A 129 1.58 25.16 0.35
CA SER A 129 2.00 25.83 -0.88
C SER A 129 2.73 27.13 -0.52
N GLY A 130 3.99 27.02 -0.11
CA GLY A 130 4.96 28.11 -0.16
C GLY A 130 5.49 28.21 -1.59
N ALA A 131 4.80 28.96 -2.43
CA ALA A 131 5.24 29.30 -3.78
C ALA A 131 6.63 29.95 -3.77
N ALA A 132 7.51 29.50 -4.68
CA ALA A 132 8.53 30.35 -5.28
C ALA A 132 8.98 29.73 -6.62
N CYS A 133 8.45 30.27 -7.71
CA CYS A 133 9.10 30.22 -9.02
C CYS A 133 10.21 31.28 -9.06
N CYS A 134 11.38 30.91 -9.58
CA CYS A 134 12.22 31.68 -10.50
C CYS A 134 13.13 30.67 -11.23
#